data_AF-A0A380FUK4-F1
#
_entry.id   AF-A0A380FUK4-F1
#
_cell.length_a   1.000
_cell.length_b   1.000
_cell.length_c   1.000
_cell.angle_alpha   90.00
_cell.angle_beta   90.00
_cell.angle_gamma   90.00
#
_symmetry.space_group_name_H-M   'P 1'
#
loop_
_entity.id
_entity.type
_entity.pdbx_description
1 polymer ?
#
loop_
_entity_poly.entity_id
_entity_poly.type
_entity_poly.pdbx_seq_one_letter_code
_entity_poly.pdbx_strand_id
1 'polypeptide(L)'
;MQYKGEEFNEVKRRRLGVAFSLSEDPTFTFHDLKIKTETCSTELQQDVGRWFSYFIKNMPNVPFVIIGKNSNRNLVYRKTGPNPMRHKSNWKGGGFQ
;
A
#
# COMPACT_ATOMS: atom_id res chain seq x y z
N MET A 1 -25.08 -2.84 -2.64
CA MET A 1 -24.31 -1.81 -3.38
C MET A 1 -23.93 -2.39 -4.74
N GLN A 2 -24.69 -2.05 -5.77
CA GLN A 2 -24.32 -2.31 -7.18
C GLN A 2 -23.85 -0.98 -7.76
N TYR A 3 -22.90 -0.99 -8.70
CA TYR A 3 -21.95 0.09 -9.03
C TYR A 3 -20.91 0.29 -7.91
N LYS A 4 -19.68 -0.18 -8.11
CA LYS A 4 -18.43 0.24 -7.39
C LYS A 4 -17.26 -0.75 -7.53
N GLY A 5 -17.45 -1.96 -8.05
CA GLY A 5 -16.40 -3.00 -8.03
C GLY A 5 -15.17 -2.66 -8.88
N GLU A 6 -15.36 -2.20 -10.12
CA GLU A 6 -14.26 -2.01 -11.07
C GLU A 6 -13.41 -0.78 -10.74
N GLU A 7 -14.03 0.39 -10.55
CA GLU A 7 -13.32 1.62 -10.16
C GLU A 7 -12.61 1.46 -8.80
N PHE A 8 -13.28 0.84 -7.82
CA PHE A 8 -12.65 0.53 -6.54
C PHE A 8 -11.42 -0.35 -6.75
N ASN A 9 -11.55 -1.44 -7.53
CA ASN A 9 -10.44 -2.35 -7.79
C ASN A 9 -9.31 -1.69 -8.61
N GLU A 10 -9.61 -0.73 -9.47
CA GLU A 10 -8.63 0.03 -10.24
C GLU A 10 -7.82 0.96 -9.33
N VAL A 11 -8.50 1.82 -8.54
CA VAL A 11 -7.85 2.74 -7.59
C VAL A 11 -7.06 1.95 -6.54
N LYS A 12 -7.65 0.86 -6.03
CA LYS A 12 -6.99 -0.08 -5.13
C LYS A 12 -5.69 -0.61 -5.71
N ARG A 13 -5.72 -1.17 -6.93
CA ARG A 13 -4.53 -1.75 -7.59
C ARG A 13 -3.46 -0.69 -7.86
N ARG A 14 -3.85 0.49 -8.34
CA ARG A 14 -2.92 1.60 -8.61
C ARG A 14 -2.20 2.05 -7.35
N ARG A 15 -2.94 2.40 -6.28
CA ARG A 15 -2.33 2.88 -5.03
C ARG A 15 -1.50 1.82 -4.34
N LEU A 16 -1.95 0.56 -4.37
CA LEU A 16 -1.19 -0.56 -3.84
C LEU A 16 0.15 -0.72 -4.60
N GLY A 17 0.12 -0.63 -5.93
CA GLY A 17 1.32 -0.66 -6.77
C GLY A 17 2.32 0.45 -6.42
N VAL A 18 1.85 1.69 -6.23
CA VAL A 18 2.69 2.81 -5.78
C VAL A 18 3.29 2.52 -4.41
N ALA A 19 2.49 2.07 -3.43
CA ALA A 19 2.97 1.75 -2.08
C ALA A 19 4.07 0.69 -2.09
N PHE A 20 3.90 -0.39 -2.87
CA PHE A 20 4.93 -1.42 -3.00
C PHE A 20 6.18 -0.96 -3.77
N SER A 21 6.06 0.09 -4.58
CA SER A 21 7.18 0.63 -5.36
C SER A 21 8.05 1.64 -4.59
N LEU A 22 7.59 2.11 -3.43
CA LEU A 22 8.38 2.97 -2.53
C LEU A 22 9.69 2.30 -2.12
N SER A 23 10.72 3.08 -1.76
CA SER A 23 11.92 2.54 -1.10
C SER A 23 11.58 1.94 0.26
N GLU A 24 12.52 1.22 0.89
CA GLU A 24 12.35 0.79 2.29
C GLU A 24 12.59 1.98 3.23
N ASP A 25 11.91 1.96 4.39
CA ASP A 25 11.87 3.00 5.44
C ASP A 25 11.12 4.34 5.22
N PRO A 26 10.54 4.71 4.07
CA PRO A 26 9.78 5.95 3.97
C PRO A 26 8.49 5.86 4.78
N THR A 27 8.17 6.96 5.44
CA THR A 27 6.87 7.20 6.02
C THR A 27 5.96 7.87 4.99
N PHE A 28 4.73 7.41 4.86
CA PHE A 28 3.77 7.96 3.91
C PHE A 28 2.36 7.92 4.48
N THR A 29 1.48 8.77 3.95
CA THR A 29 0.04 8.69 4.14
C THR A 29 -0.62 8.09 2.91
N PHE A 30 -1.86 7.63 3.05
CA PHE A 30 -2.61 7.12 1.89
C PHE A 30 -2.83 8.20 0.81
N HIS A 31 -2.81 9.48 1.20
CA HIS A 31 -2.96 10.61 0.28
C HIS A 31 -1.73 10.79 -0.61
N ASP A 32 -0.53 10.49 -0.09
CA ASP A 32 0.74 10.60 -0.82
C ASP A 32 0.84 9.58 -1.97
N LEU A 33 0.04 8.51 -1.92
CA LEU A 33 -0.03 7.48 -2.96
C LEU A 33 -0.88 7.91 -4.18
N LYS A 34 -1.47 9.10 -4.16
CA LYS A 34 -2.32 9.59 -5.24
C LYS A 34 -1.49 9.79 -6.51
N ILE A 35 -1.93 9.18 -7.61
CA ILE A 35 -1.34 9.39 -8.93
C ILE A 35 -1.92 10.68 -9.54
N LYS A 36 -1.09 11.51 -10.17
CA LYS A 36 -1.50 12.81 -10.74
C LYS A 36 -2.70 12.72 -11.69
N THR A 37 -2.86 11.60 -12.40
CA THR A 37 -3.92 11.35 -13.38
C THR A 37 -5.15 10.64 -12.79
N GLU A 38 -5.16 10.37 -11.48
CA GLU A 38 -6.28 9.67 -10.82
C GLU A 38 -7.44 10.65 -10.56
N THR A 39 -8.46 10.58 -11.41
CA THR A 39 -9.76 11.23 -11.20
C THR A 39 -10.68 10.24 -10.48
N CYS A 40 -10.99 10.49 -9.21
CA CYS A 40 -11.76 9.57 -8.37
C CYS A 40 -12.54 10.37 -7.32
N SER A 41 -13.77 9.97 -7.02
CA SER A 41 -14.62 10.64 -6.03
C SER A 41 -14.04 10.56 -4.62
N THR A 42 -14.31 11.56 -3.79
CA THR A 42 -13.83 11.60 -2.40
C THR A 42 -14.29 10.38 -1.61
N GLU A 43 -15.53 9.92 -1.81
CA GLU A 43 -16.06 8.72 -1.16
C GLU A 43 -15.28 7.47 -1.54
N LEU A 44 -14.97 7.29 -2.83
CA LEU A 44 -14.22 6.14 -3.31
C LEU A 44 -12.78 6.15 -2.77
N GLN A 45 -12.14 7.32 -2.69
CA GLN A 45 -10.83 7.47 -2.06
C GLN A 45 -10.85 7.07 -0.58
N GLN A 46 -11.91 7.44 0.15
CA GLN A 46 -12.09 7.08 1.55
C GLN A 46 -12.32 5.57 1.74
N ASP A 47 -13.14 4.96 0.89
CA ASP A 47 -13.41 3.52 0.95
C ASP A 47 -12.14 2.69 0.67
N VAL A 48 -11.36 3.05 -0.36
CA VAL A 48 -10.09 2.37 -0.64
C VAL A 48 -9.07 2.62 0.48
N GLY A 49 -9.05 3.81 1.06
CA GLY A 49 -8.20 4.12 2.22
C GLY A 49 -8.55 3.28 3.46
N ARG A 50 -9.85 3.09 3.75
CA ARG A 50 -10.33 2.19 4.81
C ARG A 50 -9.88 0.76 4.54
N TRP A 51 -10.10 0.27 3.32
CA TRP A 51 -9.64 -1.05 2.91
C TRP A 51 -8.13 -1.23 3.08
N PHE A 52 -7.32 -0.25 2.68
CA PHE A 52 -5.85 -0.32 2.80
C PHE A 52 -5.39 -0.43 4.25
N SER A 53 -6.00 0.35 5.16
CA SER A 53 -5.71 0.26 6.58
C SER A 53 -6.12 -1.10 7.18
N TYR A 54 -7.25 -1.65 6.73
CA TYR A 54 -7.73 -2.95 7.16
C TYR A 54 -6.82 -4.08 6.64
N PHE A 55 -6.40 -3.99 5.38
CA PHE A 55 -5.46 -4.90 4.74
C PHE A 55 -4.15 -5.00 5.54
N ILE A 56 -3.56 -3.86 5.91
CA ILE A 56 -2.32 -3.85 6.71
C ILE A 56 -2.51 -4.46 8.10
N LYS A 57 -3.66 -4.19 8.74
CA LYS A 57 -3.93 -4.71 10.10
C LYS A 57 -4.17 -6.22 10.14
N ASN A 58 -4.79 -6.78 9.10
CA ASN A 58 -5.28 -8.15 9.12
C ASN A 58 -4.45 -9.11 8.28
N MET A 59 -3.57 -8.62 7.40
CA MET A 59 -2.76 -9.50 6.55
C MET A 59 -1.38 -9.72 7.19
N PRO A 60 -1.07 -10.95 7.67
CA PRO A 60 0.27 -11.27 8.11
C PRO A 60 1.23 -11.19 6.92
N ASN A 61 2.45 -10.68 7.15
CA ASN A 61 3.54 -10.61 6.18
C ASN A 61 3.45 -9.54 5.07
N VAL A 62 2.67 -8.48 5.25
CA VAL A 62 2.79 -7.31 4.38
C VAL A 62 3.97 -6.44 4.81
N PRO A 63 4.75 -5.84 3.89
CA PRO A 63 5.91 -5.01 4.21
C PRO A 63 5.50 -3.59 4.64
N PHE A 64 4.40 -3.45 5.36
CA PHE A 64 3.87 -2.17 5.80
C PHE A 64 3.41 -2.26 7.24
N VAL A 65 3.63 -1.19 7.99
CA VAL A 65 3.10 -1.04 9.36
C VAL A 65 2.44 0.32 9.51
N ILE A 66 1.43 0.39 10.36
CA ILE A 66 0.82 1.66 10.78
C ILE A 66 1.64 2.19 11.95
N ILE A 67 2.24 3.38 11.80
CA ILE A 67 3.09 3.99 12.83
C ILE A 67 2.38 5.07 13.64
N GLY A 68 1.17 5.47 13.25
CA GLY A 68 0.35 6.41 14.01
C GLY A 68 -0.50 7.31 13.12
N LYS A 69 -0.74 8.54 13.59
CA LYS A 69 -1.42 9.60 12.86
C LYS A 69 -0.56 10.86 12.82
N ASN A 70 -0.63 11.61 11.72
CA ASN A 70 0.02 12.92 11.63
C ASN A 70 -0.84 14.03 12.25
N SER A 71 -0.34 15.26 12.24
CA SER A 71 -1.04 16.47 12.71
C SER A 71 -2.40 16.68 12.02
N ASN A 72 -2.53 16.24 10.77
CA ASN A 72 -3.77 16.30 9.99
C ASN A 72 -4.72 15.11 10.24
N ARG A 73 -4.47 14.30 11.29
CA ARG A 73 -5.22 13.09 11.66
C ARG A 73 -5.24 11.98 10.60
N ASN A 74 -4.40 12.06 9.58
CA ASN A 74 -4.22 11.02 8.58
C ASN A 74 -3.38 9.89 9.17
N LEU A 75 -3.75 8.64 8.86
CA LEU A 75 -2.92 7.48 9.19
C LEU A 75 -1.57 7.56 8.47
N VAL A 76 -0.50 7.33 9.22
CA VAL A 76 0.86 7.26 8.72
C VAL A 76 1.31 5.81 8.70
N TYR A 77 1.86 5.41 7.56
CA TYR A 77 2.38 4.09 7.29
C TYR A 77 3.88 4.16 7.11
N ARG A 78 4.59 3.08 7.43
CA ARG A 78 6.00 2.90 7.09
C ARG A 78 6.15 1.63 6.28
N LYS A 79 6.94 1.69 5.21
CA LYS A 79 7.35 0.48 4.47
C LYS A 79 8.52 -0.18 5.20
N THR A 80 8.31 -1.39 5.69
CA THR A 80 9.25 -2.09 6.60
C THR A 80 10.09 -3.16 5.94
N GLY A 81 9.92 -3.38 4.63
CA GLY A 81 10.69 -4.41 3.94
C GLY A 81 10.46 -4.43 2.43
N PRO A 82 11.14 -5.36 1.74
CA PRO A 82 11.05 -5.46 0.30
C PRO A 82 9.64 -5.85 -0.15
N ASN A 83 9.31 -5.49 -1.38
CA ASN A 83 8.07 -5.97 -1.99
C ASN A 83 8.14 -7.52 -2.10
N PRO A 84 7.24 -8.29 -1.46
CA PRO A 84 7.25 -9.75 -1.53
C PRO A 84 7.01 -10.28 -2.95
N MET A 85 6.34 -9.52 -3.83
CA MET A 85 6.23 -9.85 -5.26
C MET A 85 7.49 -9.54 -6.06
N ARG A 86 8.43 -8.80 -5.49
CA ARG A 86 9.76 -8.59 -6.04
C ARG A 86 10.68 -9.60 -5.35
N HIS A 87 10.44 -10.89 -5.62
CA HIS A 87 11.51 -11.87 -5.48
C HIS A 87 12.66 -11.37 -6.34
N LYS A 88 13.65 -10.73 -5.71
CA LYS A 88 14.99 -10.76 -6.28
C LYS A 88 15.31 -12.23 -6.35
N SER A 89 15.44 -12.74 -7.57
CA SER A 89 16.15 -13.96 -7.91
C SER A 89 17.64 -13.79 -7.52
N ASN A 90 17.90 -13.62 -6.23
CA ASN A 90 19.20 -13.83 -5.60
C ASN A 90 19.06 -15.12 -4.78
N TRP A 91 18.73 -16.22 -5.46
CA TRP A 91 19.16 -17.53 -5.01
C TRP A 91 20.70 -17.49 -5.07
N LYS A 92 21.34 -17.12 -3.95
CA LYS A 92 22.74 -17.49 -3.77
C LYS A 92 22.72 -19.00 -3.57
N GLY A 93 23.30 -19.71 -4.53
CA GLY A 93 23.43 -21.16 -4.54
C GLY A 93 23.77 -21.69 -3.15
N GLY A 94 23.18 -22.84 -2.81
CA GLY A 94 23.62 -23.63 -1.68
C GLY A 94 25.10 -23.94 -1.84
N GLY A 95 25.93 -23.15 -1.15
CA GLY A 95 27.28 -23.54 -0.82
C GLY A 95 27.19 -24.27 0.51
N PHE A 96 26.98 -25.58 0.44
CA PHE A 96 27.43 -26.44 1.52
C PHE A 96 28.96 -26.40 1.49
N GLN A 97 29.56 -25.88 2.54
CA GLN A 97 30.96 -26.08 2.87
C GLN A 97 31.04 -26.65 4.28
#